data_AF-A0A959KYY8-F1
#
_entry.id   AF-A0A959KYY8-F1
#
_cell.length_a   1.000
_cell.length_b   1.000
_cell.length_c   1.000
_cell.angle_alpha   90.00
_cell.angle_beta   90.00
_cell.angle_gamma   90.00
#
_symmetry.space_group_name_H-M   'P 1'
#
loop_
_entity.id
_entity.type
_entity.pdbx_description
1 polymer ?
#
loop_
_entity_poly.entity_id
_entity_poly.type
_entity_poly.pdbx_seq_one_letter_code
_entity_poly.pdbx_strand_id
1 'polypeptide(L)'
;MKTLFTLFMLTTLPFYIYSQTDALDDFYAEHSICDNVFKLKIGNAFIKMGSWFIEEPAARNLVRKSKRARILFSDDSEVVSRKELDHLVKDLKRDGYESLAFVKDGLQKVEVYVREDRDIIRNLLVVVQGDEEFVMASLDCKLTYEEIEDAVNENSIY
;
A
#
# COMPACT_ATOMS: atom_id res chain seq x y z
N MET A 1 13.33 1.09 49.04
CA MET A 1 12.24 1.78 48.31
C MET A 1 12.59 2.07 46.86
N LYS A 2 13.79 2.62 46.56
CA LYS A 2 14.22 2.91 45.17
C LYS A 2 14.25 1.65 44.27
N THR A 3 14.75 0.52 44.79
CA THR A 3 14.82 -0.77 44.07
C THR A 3 13.45 -1.37 43.74
N LEU A 4 12.43 -1.13 44.55
CA LEU A 4 11.06 -1.62 44.29
C LEU A 4 10.37 -0.81 43.19
N PHE A 5 10.65 0.50 43.13
CA PHE A 5 10.14 1.40 42.09
C PHE A 5 10.77 1.09 40.72
N THR A 6 12.07 0.78 40.69
CA THR A 6 12.76 0.38 39.45
C THR A 6 12.23 -0.95 38.90
N LEU A 7 11.87 -1.89 39.79
CA LEU A 7 11.31 -3.18 39.39
C LEU A 7 9.89 -3.04 38.77
N PHE A 8 9.08 -2.13 39.30
CA PHE A 8 7.74 -1.84 38.77
C PHE A 8 7.78 -1.13 37.40
N MET A 9 8.79 -0.31 37.16
CA MET A 9 8.96 0.34 35.86
C MET A 9 9.41 -0.67 34.78
N LEU A 10 10.20 -1.69 35.14
CA LEU A 10 10.70 -2.69 34.20
C LEU A 10 9.62 -3.69 33.74
N THR A 11 8.59 -3.93 34.57
CA THR A 11 7.49 -4.86 34.24
C THR A 11 6.38 -4.25 33.38
N THR A 12 6.35 -2.92 33.19
CA THR A 12 5.32 -2.23 32.38
C THR A 12 5.77 -1.91 30.95
N LEU A 13 7.08 -1.96 30.67
CA LEU A 13 7.68 -1.83 29.34
C LEU A 13 7.21 -2.86 28.28
N PRO A 14 6.95 -4.15 28.58
CA PRO A 14 6.58 -5.11 27.54
C PRO A 14 5.16 -4.92 26.96
N PHE A 15 4.31 -4.08 27.57
CA PHE A 15 2.96 -3.81 27.05
C PHE A 15 2.92 -2.79 25.90
N TYR A 16 4.03 -2.11 25.61
CA TYR A 16 4.12 -1.15 24.50
C TYR A 16 4.65 -1.77 23.20
N ILE A 17 4.82 -3.09 23.16
CA ILE A 17 5.32 -3.82 21.98
C ILE A 17 4.18 -4.34 21.10
N TYR A 18 2.94 -3.84 21.27
CA TYR A 18 1.95 -3.96 20.19
C TYR A 18 2.45 -3.12 19.02
N SER A 19 3.20 -3.80 18.15
CA SER A 19 3.69 -3.30 16.87
C SER A 19 2.48 -2.72 16.14
N GLN A 20 2.54 -1.44 15.82
CA GLN A 20 1.59 -0.79 14.91
C GLN A 20 1.87 -1.38 13.53
N THR A 21 1.30 -2.55 13.24
CA THR A 21 1.22 -3.07 11.89
C THR A 21 0.11 -2.31 11.18
N ASP A 22 0.43 -1.69 10.05
CA ASP A 22 -0.57 -1.04 9.22
C ASP A 22 -1.51 -2.12 8.67
N ALA A 23 -2.82 -1.87 8.61
CA ALA A 23 -3.84 -2.79 8.12
C ALA A 23 -3.54 -3.36 6.73
N LEU A 24 -2.88 -2.54 5.90
CA LEU A 24 -2.40 -2.95 4.59
C LEU A 24 -1.35 -4.06 4.70
N ASP A 25 -0.38 -3.95 5.62
CA ASP A 25 0.66 -4.96 5.81
C ASP A 25 0.07 -6.30 6.26
N ASP A 26 -0.89 -6.26 7.17
CA ASP A 26 -1.59 -7.45 7.66
C ASP A 26 -2.41 -8.11 6.55
N PHE A 27 -3.14 -7.32 5.77
CA PHE A 27 -3.93 -7.82 4.64
C PHE A 27 -3.05 -8.47 3.57
N TYR A 28 -1.92 -7.85 3.22
CA TYR A 28 -0.95 -8.45 2.30
C TYR A 28 -0.39 -9.76 2.86
N ALA A 29 -0.07 -9.83 4.15
CA ALA A 29 0.47 -11.04 4.75
C ALA A 29 -0.53 -12.20 4.68
N GLU A 30 -1.80 -11.93 5.02
CA GLU A 30 -2.90 -12.90 5.00
C GLU A 30 -3.20 -13.43 3.61
N HIS A 31 -3.28 -12.57 2.59
CA HIS A 31 -3.67 -12.99 1.24
C HIS A 31 -2.50 -13.43 0.36
N SER A 32 -1.26 -13.14 0.76
CA SER A 32 -0.06 -13.60 0.03
C SER A 32 0.24 -15.09 0.17
N ILE A 33 -0.46 -15.79 1.06
CA ILE A 33 -0.31 -17.23 1.28
C ILE A 33 -1.44 -18.05 0.64
N CYS A 34 -2.46 -17.41 0.08
CA CYS A 34 -3.53 -18.11 -0.64
C CYS A 34 -2.98 -18.78 -1.91
N ASP A 35 -3.56 -19.93 -2.25
CA ASP A 35 -3.30 -20.60 -3.51
C ASP A 35 -3.80 -19.73 -4.68
N ASN A 36 -3.16 -19.84 -5.85
CA ASN A 36 -3.49 -19.06 -7.05
C ASN A 36 -3.33 -17.52 -6.91
N VAL A 37 -2.48 -17.06 -5.99
CA VAL A 37 -2.11 -15.64 -5.88
C VAL A 37 -0.67 -15.44 -6.35
N PHE A 38 -0.50 -14.62 -7.39
CA PHE A 38 0.80 -14.05 -7.73
C PHE A 38 1.13 -12.92 -6.75
N LYS A 39 2.30 -13.03 -6.11
CA LYS A 39 2.80 -12.02 -5.18
C LYS A 39 4.13 -11.45 -5.63
N LEU A 40 4.23 -10.14 -5.61
CA LEU A 40 5.48 -9.43 -5.86
C LEU A 40 5.70 -8.39 -4.76
N LYS A 41 6.87 -8.43 -4.13
CA LYS A 41 7.30 -7.41 -3.16
C LYS A 41 8.67 -6.89 -3.58
N ILE A 42 8.70 -5.64 -4.02
CA ILE A 42 9.92 -4.97 -4.47
C ILE A 42 10.37 -4.01 -3.38
N GLY A 43 11.58 -4.23 -2.86
CA GLY A 43 12.21 -3.34 -1.88
C GLY A 43 12.96 -2.18 -2.53
N ASN A 44 13.28 -1.18 -1.71
CA ASN A 44 13.99 0.05 -2.09
C ASN A 44 15.24 -0.17 -2.96
N ALA A 45 16.04 -1.21 -2.68
CA ALA A 45 17.24 -1.51 -3.45
C ALA A 45 16.92 -1.86 -4.92
N PHE A 46 15.92 -2.71 -5.14
CA PHE A 46 15.49 -3.12 -6.48
C PHE A 46 14.79 -1.98 -7.22
N ILE A 47 13.96 -1.19 -6.52
CA ILE A 47 13.33 0.02 -7.09
C ILE A 47 14.40 0.99 -7.59
N LYS A 48 15.43 1.28 -6.76
CA LYS A 48 16.54 2.17 -7.14
C LYS A 48 17.33 1.63 -8.33
N MET A 49 17.59 0.32 -8.36
CA MET A 49 18.24 -0.31 -9.51
C MET A 49 17.39 -0.17 -10.78
N GLY A 50 16.08 -0.40 -10.69
CA GLY A 50 15.14 -0.19 -11.80
C GLY A 50 15.14 1.23 -12.33
N SER A 51 15.28 2.23 -11.44
CA SER A 51 15.30 3.65 -11.83
C SER A 51 16.46 4.02 -12.77
N TRP A 52 17.53 3.22 -12.84
CA TRP A 52 18.64 3.46 -13.76
C TRP A 52 18.29 3.19 -15.22
N PHE A 53 17.26 2.39 -15.46
CA PHE A 53 16.79 2.03 -16.79
C PHE A 53 15.62 2.89 -17.28
N ILE A 54 15.11 3.79 -16.43
CA ILE A 54 14.03 4.70 -16.80
C ILE A 54 14.67 5.94 -17.43
N GLU A 55 14.37 6.21 -18.71
CA GLU A 55 14.90 7.36 -19.44
C GLU A 55 14.16 8.66 -19.12
N GLU A 56 12.84 8.55 -19.00
CA GLU A 56 11.93 9.67 -18.72
C GLU A 56 12.20 10.25 -17.31
N PRO A 57 12.37 11.58 -17.15
CA PRO A 57 12.73 12.19 -15.87
C PRO A 57 11.66 12.14 -14.76
N ALA A 58 10.37 12.34 -15.08
CA ALA A 58 9.26 12.38 -14.13
C ALA A 58 8.98 11.00 -13.51
N ALA A 59 8.77 9.96 -14.31
CA ALA A 59 8.77 8.55 -13.96
C ALA A 59 10.04 8.14 -13.20
N ARG A 60 11.23 8.59 -13.62
CA ARG A 60 12.46 8.31 -12.84
C ARG A 60 12.40 8.93 -11.45
N ASN A 61 11.90 10.16 -11.33
CA ASN A 61 11.73 10.84 -10.04
C ASN A 61 10.71 10.10 -9.15
N LEU A 62 9.58 9.69 -9.71
CA LEU A 62 8.55 8.89 -9.03
C LEU A 62 9.14 7.60 -8.47
N VAL A 63 9.86 6.84 -9.30
CA VAL A 63 10.48 5.57 -8.90
C VAL A 63 11.57 5.80 -7.85
N ARG A 64 12.37 6.87 -7.95
CA ARG A 64 13.42 7.18 -6.95
C ARG A 64 12.84 7.56 -5.58
N LYS A 65 11.66 8.17 -5.55
CA LYS A 65 10.95 8.54 -4.31
C LYS A 65 10.11 7.40 -3.74
N SER A 66 9.98 6.31 -4.48
CA SER A 66 9.35 5.07 -4.04
C SER A 66 10.31 4.22 -3.22
N LYS A 67 9.81 3.66 -2.12
CA LYS A 67 10.58 2.85 -1.17
C LYS A 67 10.25 1.37 -1.24
N ARG A 68 8.99 1.04 -1.54
CA ARG A 68 8.48 -0.33 -1.56
C ARG A 68 7.29 -0.39 -2.48
N ALA A 69 7.23 -1.41 -3.31
CA ALA A 69 6.05 -1.74 -4.09
C ALA A 69 5.60 -3.15 -3.72
N ARG A 70 4.29 -3.36 -3.65
CA ARG A 70 3.70 -4.69 -3.50
C ARG A 70 2.58 -4.86 -4.50
N ILE A 71 2.47 -6.05 -5.06
CA ILE A 71 1.40 -6.47 -5.95
C ILE A 71 0.90 -7.82 -5.47
N LEU A 72 -0.40 -7.93 -5.27
CA LEU A 72 -1.14 -9.18 -5.24
C LEU A 72 -2.02 -9.22 -6.49
N PHE A 73 -1.99 -10.35 -7.17
CA PHE A 73 -2.78 -10.60 -8.36
C PHE A 73 -3.33 -12.02 -8.28
N SER A 74 -4.58 -12.20 -8.70
CA SER A 74 -5.20 -13.51 -8.87
C SER A 74 -6.16 -13.49 -10.05
N ASP A 75 -6.15 -14.58 -10.82
CA ASP A 75 -7.16 -14.88 -11.86
C ASP A 75 -8.45 -15.48 -11.24
N ASP A 76 -8.63 -15.32 -9.93
CA ASP A 76 -9.83 -15.66 -9.19
C ASP A 76 -10.32 -14.43 -8.42
N SER A 77 -11.43 -13.84 -8.86
CA SER A 77 -12.03 -12.66 -8.23
C SER A 77 -12.61 -12.95 -6.84
N GLU A 78 -12.86 -14.21 -6.50
CA GLU A 78 -13.39 -14.65 -5.20
C GLU A 78 -12.28 -14.87 -4.16
N VAL A 79 -11.00 -14.77 -4.55
CA VAL A 79 -9.86 -14.93 -3.64
C VAL A 79 -9.88 -13.95 -2.47
N VAL A 80 -10.54 -12.80 -2.66
CA VAL A 80 -10.88 -11.85 -1.61
C VAL A 80 -12.38 -11.60 -1.65
N SER A 81 -13.08 -11.99 -0.58
CA SER A 81 -14.50 -11.72 -0.46
C SER A 81 -14.76 -10.22 -0.30
N ARG A 82 -15.95 -9.79 -0.71
CA ARG A 82 -16.39 -8.40 -0.49
C ARG A 82 -16.36 -7.99 0.98
N LYS A 83 -16.62 -8.93 1.89
CA LYS A 83 -16.60 -8.69 3.32
C LYS A 83 -15.17 -8.37 3.79
N GLU A 84 -14.17 -9.09 3.31
CA GLU A 84 -12.76 -8.85 3.63
C GLU A 84 -12.29 -7.49 3.10
N LEU A 85 -12.70 -7.12 1.88
CA LEU A 85 -12.45 -5.76 1.36
C LEU A 85 -13.12 -4.68 2.22
N ASP A 86 -14.38 -4.86 2.61
CA ASP A 86 -15.08 -3.89 3.46
C ASP A 86 -14.40 -3.75 4.85
N HIS A 87 -13.81 -4.84 5.37
CA HIS A 87 -13.00 -4.80 6.58
C HIS A 87 -11.69 -4.06 6.37
N LEU A 88 -10.95 -4.37 5.30
CA LEU A 88 -9.74 -3.66 4.92
C LEU A 88 -10.00 -2.16 4.80
N VAL A 89 -11.06 -1.73 4.10
CA VAL A 89 -11.38 -0.31 3.93
C VAL A 89 -11.64 0.39 5.26
N LYS A 90 -12.29 -0.28 6.21
CA LYS A 90 -12.50 0.28 7.56
C LYS A 90 -11.19 0.45 8.30
N ASP A 91 -10.30 -0.53 8.21
CA ASP A 91 -9.01 -0.49 8.90
C ASP A 91 -8.06 0.52 8.23
N LEU A 92 -8.05 0.62 6.90
CA LEU A 92 -7.34 1.66 6.14
C LEU A 92 -7.76 3.07 6.57
N LYS A 93 -9.07 3.33 6.74
CA LYS A 93 -9.56 4.63 7.24
C LYS A 93 -9.07 4.93 8.65
N ARG A 94 -8.96 3.92 9.52
CA ARG A 94 -8.38 4.07 10.86
C ARG A 94 -6.89 4.41 10.80
N ASP A 95 -6.20 3.90 9.79
CA ASP A 95 -4.78 4.15 9.55
C ASP A 95 -4.49 5.44 8.76
N GLY A 96 -5.51 6.26 8.52
CA GLY A 96 -5.40 7.57 7.87
C GLY A 96 -5.39 7.53 6.35
N TYR A 97 -5.85 6.44 5.73
CA TYR A 97 -6.07 6.41 4.29
C TYR A 97 -7.40 7.09 3.92
N GLU A 98 -7.36 7.82 2.82
CA GLU A 98 -8.52 8.49 2.21
C GLU A 98 -8.75 7.94 0.80
N SER A 99 -10.00 7.94 0.35
CA SER A 99 -10.35 7.54 -1.01
C SER A 99 -10.10 8.71 -1.94
N LEU A 100 -9.20 8.52 -2.91
CA LEU A 100 -8.87 9.51 -3.93
C LEU A 100 -9.78 9.36 -5.16
N ALA A 101 -10.00 8.12 -5.60
CA ALA A 101 -10.82 7.83 -6.76
C ALA A 101 -11.60 6.53 -6.58
N PHE A 102 -12.81 6.52 -7.13
CA PHE A 102 -13.65 5.34 -7.23
C PHE A 102 -14.25 5.30 -8.64
N VAL A 103 -13.93 4.26 -9.39
CA VAL A 103 -14.45 4.02 -10.74
C VAL A 103 -15.15 2.67 -10.74
N LYS A 104 -16.34 2.63 -11.33
CA LYS A 104 -17.11 1.40 -11.50
C LYS A 104 -17.62 1.33 -12.93
N ASP A 105 -17.28 0.25 -13.62
CA ASP A 105 -17.81 -0.08 -14.93
C ASP A 105 -18.28 -1.54 -14.94
N GLY A 106 -19.59 -1.75 -15.10
CA GLY A 106 -20.20 -3.06 -14.97
C GLY A 106 -19.89 -3.75 -13.63
N LEU A 107 -19.19 -4.89 -13.72
CA LEU A 107 -18.73 -5.69 -12.58
C LEU A 107 -17.34 -5.27 -12.09
N GLN A 108 -16.59 -4.52 -12.89
CA GLN A 108 -15.27 -4.03 -12.53
C GLN A 108 -15.37 -2.80 -11.62
N LYS A 109 -14.60 -2.82 -10.53
CA LYS A 109 -14.42 -1.70 -9.61
C LYS A 109 -12.94 -1.40 -9.47
N VAL A 110 -12.59 -0.13 -9.52
CA VAL A 110 -11.26 0.39 -9.26
C VAL A 110 -11.35 1.41 -8.14
N GLU A 111 -10.61 1.16 -7.06
CA GLU A 111 -10.57 2.03 -5.90
C GLU A 111 -9.14 2.46 -5.64
N VAL A 112 -8.92 3.77 -5.54
CA VAL A 112 -7.62 4.36 -5.26
C VAL A 112 -7.67 5.02 -3.88
N TYR A 113 -6.72 4.65 -3.04
CA TYR A 113 -6.56 5.14 -1.69
C TYR A 113 -5.18 5.77 -1.51
N VAL A 114 -5.14 6.86 -0.75
CA VAL A 114 -3.90 7.57 -0.41
C VAL A 114 -3.80 7.76 1.09
N ARG A 115 -2.59 7.67 1.65
CA ARG A 115 -2.29 8.12 3.01
C ARG A 115 -1.32 9.28 2.94
N GLU A 116 -1.68 10.40 3.55
CA GLU A 116 -0.91 11.63 3.52
C GLU A 116 -0.37 12.02 4.89
N ASP A 117 0.76 12.70 4.89
CA ASP A 117 1.35 13.35 6.06
C ASP A 117 1.91 14.70 5.63
N ARG A 118 1.21 15.79 5.99
CA ARG A 118 1.56 17.19 5.66
C ARG A 118 1.76 17.40 4.15
N ASP A 119 0.71 17.12 3.36
CA ASP A 119 0.67 17.27 1.90
C ASP A 119 1.66 16.36 1.13
N ILE A 120 2.25 15.38 1.82
CA ILE A 120 3.12 14.36 1.20
C ILE A 120 2.40 13.03 1.24
N ILE A 121 2.15 12.46 0.07
CA ILE A 121 1.64 11.10 -0.10
C ILE A 121 2.73 10.13 0.35
N ARG A 122 2.39 9.37 1.39
CA ARG A 122 3.25 8.34 1.98
C ARG A 122 2.92 6.95 1.47
N ASN A 123 1.66 6.71 1.15
CA ASN A 123 1.20 5.46 0.59
C ASN A 123 0.16 5.71 -0.49
N LEU A 124 0.27 4.95 -1.57
CA LEU A 124 -0.76 4.80 -2.59
C LEU A 124 -1.18 3.34 -2.61
N LEU A 125 -2.49 3.10 -2.70
CA LEU A 125 -3.08 1.77 -2.83
C LEU A 125 -4.11 1.82 -3.96
N VAL A 126 -4.01 0.86 -4.87
CA VAL A 126 -4.97 0.62 -5.94
C VAL A 126 -5.55 -0.78 -5.74
N VAL A 127 -6.86 -0.87 -5.69
CA VAL A 127 -7.60 -2.13 -5.61
C VAL A 127 -8.48 -2.24 -6.85
N VAL A 128 -8.32 -3.31 -7.60
CA VAL A 128 -9.15 -3.66 -8.75
C VAL A 128 -9.87 -4.96 -8.42
N GLN A 129 -11.19 -4.92 -8.44
CA GLN A 129 -12.06 -6.09 -8.34
C GLN A 129 -12.79 -6.23 -9.68
N GLY A 130 -12.34 -7.16 -10.50
CA GLY A 130 -12.99 -7.56 -11.74
C GLY A 130 -14.02 -8.68 -11.53
N ASP A 131 -14.56 -9.17 -12.65
CA ASP A 131 -15.42 -10.35 -12.65
C ASP A 131 -14.61 -11.64 -12.49
N GLU A 132 -13.45 -11.70 -13.15
CA GLU A 132 -12.56 -12.88 -13.13
C GLU A 132 -11.27 -12.63 -12.35
N GLU A 133 -10.82 -11.38 -12.23
CA GLU A 133 -9.51 -11.06 -11.63
C GLU A 133 -9.60 -10.17 -10.39
N PHE A 134 -8.61 -10.32 -9.51
CA PHE A 134 -8.36 -9.43 -8.38
C PHE A 134 -6.94 -8.88 -8.44
N VAL A 135 -6.81 -7.56 -8.31
CA VAL A 135 -5.51 -6.88 -8.25
C VAL A 135 -5.46 -5.95 -7.05
N MET A 136 -4.38 -6.03 -6.29
CA MET A 136 -4.06 -5.07 -5.25
C MET A 136 -2.61 -4.62 -5.35
N ALA A 137 -2.40 -3.36 -5.73
CA ALA A 137 -1.10 -2.75 -5.86
C ALA A 137 -0.90 -1.65 -4.81
N SER A 138 0.22 -1.64 -4.11
CA SER A 138 0.56 -0.58 -3.16
C SER A 138 1.99 -0.08 -3.32
N LEU A 139 2.17 1.19 -3.02
CA LEU A 139 3.42 1.91 -3.13
C LEU A 139 3.68 2.74 -1.87
N ASP A 140 4.77 2.43 -1.16
CA ASP A 140 5.30 3.30 -0.12
C ASP A 140 6.16 4.37 -0.81
N CYS A 141 5.83 5.65 -0.65
CA CYS A 141 6.50 6.74 -1.37
C CYS A 141 6.65 8.01 -0.51
N LYS A 142 7.19 9.06 -1.15
CA LYS A 142 7.24 10.43 -0.64
C LYS A 142 7.03 11.38 -1.81
N LEU A 143 5.79 11.48 -2.27
CA LEU A 143 5.41 12.23 -3.47
C LEU A 143 4.43 13.35 -3.12
N THR A 144 4.47 14.44 -3.85
CA THR A 144 3.36 15.40 -3.89
C THR A 144 2.36 14.99 -4.97
N TYR A 145 1.16 15.56 -4.96
CA TYR A 145 0.19 15.37 -6.03
C TYR A 145 0.70 15.82 -7.40
N GLU A 146 1.39 16.96 -7.44
CA GLU A 146 2.03 17.49 -8.66
C GLU A 146 2.99 16.46 -9.28
N GLU A 147 3.82 15.81 -8.45
CA GLU A 147 4.76 14.79 -8.95
C GLU A 147 4.07 13.51 -9.46
N ILE A 148 2.87 13.20 -8.97
CA ILE A 148 2.06 12.09 -9.51
C ILE A 148 1.43 12.52 -10.83
N GLU A 149 0.88 13.72 -10.89
CA GLU A 149 0.25 14.28 -12.08
C GLU A 149 1.25 14.39 -13.25
N ASP A 150 2.45 14.90 -12.98
CA ASP A 150 3.54 14.97 -13.96
C ASP A 150 3.85 13.58 -14.53
N ALA A 151 4.00 12.57 -13.65
CA ALA A 151 4.33 11.21 -14.07
C ALA A 151 3.20 10.51 -14.84
N VAL A 152 1.93 10.82 -14.54
CA VAL A 152 0.77 10.24 -15.26
C VAL A 152 0.58 10.93 -16.60
N ASN A 153 0.67 12.26 -16.66
CA ASN A 153 0.42 13.04 -17.86
C ASN A 153 1.52 12.86 -18.92
N GLU A 154 2.79 12.76 -18.52
CA GLU A 154 3.90 12.48 -19.45
C GLU A 154 3.80 11.07 -20.08
N ASN A 155 3.15 10.11 -19.40
CA ASN A 155 2.90 8.77 -19.92
C ASN A 155 1.55 8.61 -20.64
N SER A 156 0.68 9.62 -20.63
CA SER A 156 -0.65 9.59 -21.28
C SER A 156 -0.61 9.96 -22.77
N ILE A 157 0.57 9.98 -23.40
CA ILE A 157 0.74 10.09 -24.86
C ILE A 157 0.82 8.67 -25.46
N TYR A 158 -0.25 7.88 -25.30
CA TYR A 158 -0.53 6.67 -26.11
C TYR A 158 -2.04 6.54 -26.34
#